data_AF-A0A9D8YK48-F1
#
_entry.id   AF-A0A9D8YK48-F1
#
_cell.length_a   1.000
_cell.length_b   1.000
_cell.length_c   1.000
_cell.angle_alpha   90.00
_cell.angle_beta   90.00
_cell.angle_gamma   90.00
#
_symmetry.space_group_name_H-M   'P 1'
#
loop_
_entity.id
_entity.type
_entity.pdbx_description
1 polymer ?
#
loop_
_entity_poly.entity_id
_entity_poly.type
_entity_poly.pdbx_seq_one_letter_code
_entity_poly.pdbx_strand_id
1 'polypeptide(L)'
;MLIFLAGLLGFSVGGFLPLLGAMVARHFGVGSFGSVLGLIGPFLAINAFGPIAYGYLYEVNGSYQIAFLISLALLVPGALTIVFLRDRI
;
A
#
# COMPACT_ATOMS: atom_id res chain seq x y z
N MET A 1 10.42 21.22 -2.84
CA MET A 1 9.13 20.52 -2.62
C MET A 1 9.21 19.03 -2.93
N LEU A 2 9.66 18.63 -4.14
CA LEU A 2 9.69 17.22 -4.55
C LEU A 2 10.52 16.30 -3.61
N ILE A 3 11.72 16.73 -3.22
CA ILE A 3 12.61 15.96 -2.32
C ILE A 3 11.95 15.72 -0.95
N PHE A 4 11.23 16.72 -0.43
CA PHE A 4 10.51 16.59 0.84
C PHE A 4 9.37 15.57 0.74
N LEU A 5 8.58 15.62 -0.33
CA LEU A 5 7.51 14.65 -0.60
C LEU A 5 8.07 13.23 -0.82
N ALA A 6 9.20 13.11 -1.52
CA ALA A 6 9.89 11.84 -1.71
C ALA A 6 10.41 11.27 -0.38
N GLY A 7 10.94 12.12 0.51
CA GLY A 7 11.34 11.74 1.86
C GLY A 7 10.18 11.21 2.70
N LEU A 8 9.03 11.90 2.68
CA LEU A 8 7.80 11.46 3.33
C LEU A 8 7.29 10.12 2.78
N LEU A 9 7.33 9.95 1.46
CA LEU A 9 6.96 8.69 0.82
C LEU A 9 7.90 7.56 1.24
N GLY A 10 9.21 7.78 1.22
CA GLY A 10 10.20 6.79 1.65
C GLY A 10 10.00 6.37 3.11
N PHE A 11 9.75 7.35 3.99
CA PHE A 11 9.44 7.08 5.40
C PHE A 11 8.17 6.24 5.56
N SER A 12 7.12 6.57 4.79
CA SER A 12 5.84 5.86 4.84
C SER A 12 5.96 4.42 4.32
N VAL A 13 6.63 4.22 3.19
CA VAL A 13 6.81 2.90 2.57
C VAL A 13 7.78 2.03 3.38
N GLY A 14 8.77 2.62 4.04
CA GLY A 14 9.75 1.88 4.85
C GLY A 14 9.13 1.08 6.00
N GLY A 15 8.00 1.52 6.55
CA GLY A 15 7.28 0.81 7.61
C GLY A 15 6.38 -0.34 7.12
N PHE A 16 6.11 -0.43 5.82
CA PHE A 16 5.10 -1.35 5.28
C PHE A 16 5.48 -2.84 5.43
N LEU A 17 6.68 -3.21 4.98
CA LEU A 17 7.12 -4.61 5.00
C LEU A 17 7.26 -5.18 6.42
N PRO A 18 7.86 -4.46 7.39
CA PRO A 18 7.88 -4.89 8.79
C PRO A 18 6.48 -5.01 9.40
N LEU A 19 5.58 -4.07 9.08
CA LEU A 19 4.19 -4.11 9.58
C LEU A 19 3.44 -5.34 9.05
N LEU A 20 3.57 -5.64 7.75
CA LEU A 20 3.00 -6.87 7.18
C LEU A 20 3.53 -8.12 7.88
N GLY A 21 4.84 -8.23 8.07
CA GLY A 21 5.45 -9.35 8.78
C GLY A 21 4.95 -9.47 10.22
N ALA A 22 4.88 -8.36 10.94
CA ALA A 22 4.37 -8.34 12.31
C ALA A 22 2.90 -8.77 12.41
N MET A 23 2.04 -8.33 11.47
CA MET A 23 0.63 -8.73 11.42
C MET A 23 0.47 -10.22 11.13
N VAL A 24 1.19 -10.76 10.14
CA VAL A 24 1.13 -12.18 9.79
C VAL A 24 1.66 -13.05 10.93
N ALA A 25 2.79 -12.68 11.54
CA ALA A 25 3.37 -13.43 12.66
C ALA A 25 2.46 -13.43 13.89
N ARG A 26 1.78 -12.31 14.18
CA ARG A 26 0.84 -12.22 15.32
C ARG A 26 -0.46 -13.00 15.11
N HIS A 27 -0.99 -13.05 13.88
CA HIS A 27 -2.31 -13.67 13.63
C HIS A 27 -2.23 -15.16 13.28
N PHE A 28 -1.17 -15.58 12.58
CA PHE A 28 -1.03 -16.95 12.08
C PHE A 28 0.14 -17.72 12.71
N GLY A 29 1.00 -17.06 13.50
CA GLY A 29 2.18 -17.67 14.08
C GLY A 29 3.28 -17.98 13.07
N VAL A 30 4.40 -18.51 13.56
CA VAL A 30 5.62 -18.75 12.75
C VAL A 30 5.51 -19.99 11.84
N GLY A 31 4.61 -20.94 12.14
CA GLY A 31 4.49 -22.21 11.42
C GLY A 31 3.90 -22.09 10.01
N SER A 32 2.98 -21.15 9.78
CA SER A 32 2.36 -20.90 8.47
C SER A 32 2.76 -19.57 7.85
N PHE A 33 3.78 -18.90 8.40
CA PHE A 33 4.22 -17.56 7.99
C PHE A 33 4.55 -17.49 6.49
N GLY A 34 5.33 -18.44 5.99
CA GLY A 34 5.70 -18.52 4.57
C GLY A 34 4.51 -18.79 3.64
N SER A 35 3.55 -19.62 4.07
CA SER A 35 2.34 -19.91 3.29
C SER A 35 1.41 -18.70 3.20
N VAL A 36 1.24 -17.96 4.30
CA VAL A 36 0.40 -16.74 4.33
C VAL A 36 1.04 -15.62 3.51
N LEU A 37 2.35 -15.40 3.65
CA LEU A 37 3.06 -14.44 2.79
C LEU A 37 3.03 -14.84 1.31
N GLY A 38 3.15 -16.14 1.01
CA GLY A 38 3.01 -16.66 -0.35
C GLY A 38 1.63 -16.37 -0.94
N LEU A 39 0.57 -16.49 -0.14
CA LEU A 39 -0.80 -16.13 -0.54
C LEU A 39 -1.01 -14.62 -0.68
N ILE A 40 -0.30 -13.79 0.09
CA ILE A 40 -0.33 -12.32 -0.03
C ILE A 40 0.36 -11.86 -1.33
N GLY A 41 1.38 -12.58 -1.80
CA GLY A 41 2.18 -12.25 -2.98
C GLY A 41 1.37 -11.87 -4.23
N PRO A 42 0.40 -12.67 -4.69
CA PRO A 42 -0.47 -12.34 -5.83
C PRO A 42 -1.24 -11.03 -5.65
N PHE A 43 -1.69 -10.71 -4.44
CA PHE A 43 -2.37 -9.45 -4.17
C PHE A 43 -1.40 -8.26 -4.22
N LEU A 44 -0.16 -8.44 -3.77
CA LEU A 44 0.89 -7.44 -3.94
C LEU A 44 1.27 -7.24 -5.41
N ALA A 45 1.19 -8.28 -6.24
CA ALA A 45 1.47 -8.20 -7.67
C ALA A 45 0.52 -7.24 -8.42
N ILE A 46 -0.66 -6.93 -7.86
CA ILE A 46 -1.57 -5.92 -8.40
C ILE A 46 -0.91 -4.53 -8.47
N ASN A 47 0.10 -4.26 -7.63
CA ASN A 47 0.86 -2.99 -7.71
C ASN A 47 1.57 -2.81 -9.06
N ALA A 48 1.80 -3.87 -9.83
CA ALA A 48 2.36 -3.79 -11.19
C ALA A 48 1.47 -3.00 -12.17
N PHE A 49 0.17 -2.88 -11.89
CA PHE A 49 -0.75 -2.05 -12.68
C PHE A 49 -0.62 -0.55 -12.37
N GLY A 50 0.06 -0.16 -11.29
CA GLY A 50 0.23 1.23 -10.88
C GLY A 50 0.82 2.13 -11.98
N PRO A 51 1.99 1.79 -12.55
CA PRO A 51 2.58 2.58 -13.64
C PRO A 51 1.70 2.68 -14.89
N ILE A 52 0.98 1.61 -15.23
CA ILE A 52 0.06 1.58 -16.39
C ILE A 52 -1.09 2.57 -16.16
N ALA A 53 -1.72 2.52 -14.98
CA ALA A 53 -2.80 3.44 -14.63
C ALA A 53 -2.33 4.90 -14.58
N TYR A 54 -1.15 5.15 -14.01
CA TYR A 54 -0.57 6.49 -13.96
C TYR A 54 -0.18 7.02 -15.34
N GLY A 55 0.34 6.16 -16.22
CA GLY A 55 0.64 6.52 -17.61
C GLY A 55 -0.61 6.92 -18.38
N TYR A 56 -1.65 6.08 -18.34
CA TYR A 56 -2.92 6.36 -19.01
C TYR A 56 -3.59 7.65 -18.51
N LEU A 57 -3.61 7.88 -17.19
CA LEU A 57 -4.18 9.10 -16.61
C LEU A 57 -3.42 10.36 -17.02
N TYR A 58 -2.10 10.24 -17.20
CA TYR A 58 -1.27 11.34 -17.72
C TYR A 58 -1.56 11.61 -19.19
N GLU A 59 -1.70 10.58 -20.02
CA GLU A 59 -2.02 10.74 -21.46
C GLU A 59 -3.35 11.44 -21.68
N VAL A 60 -4.38 11.12 -20.89
CA VAL A 60 -5.72 11.70 -21.03
C VAL A 60 -5.80 13.13 -20.51
N ASN A 61 -5.12 13.46 -19.41
CA ASN A 61 -5.28 14.75 -18.72
C ASN A 61 -4.09 15.71 -18.93
N GLY A 62 -2.97 15.23 -19.46
CA GLY A 62 -1.71 15.97 -19.55
C GLY A 62 -1.07 16.31 -18.20
N SER A 63 -1.59 15.76 -17.09
CA SER A 63 -1.17 16.08 -15.72
C SER A 63 -1.36 14.88 -14.78
N TYR A 64 -0.46 14.75 -13.80
CA TYR A 64 -0.53 13.70 -12.76
C TYR A 64 -1.45 14.06 -11.59
N GLN A 65 -2.01 15.28 -11.54
CA GLN A 65 -2.82 15.72 -10.40
C GLN A 65 -3.99 14.78 -10.12
N ILE A 66 -4.68 14.32 -11.16
CA ILE A 66 -5.82 13.41 -11.03
C ILE A 66 -5.37 12.03 -10.52
N ALA A 67 -4.22 11.52 -10.99
CA ALA A 67 -3.67 10.25 -10.51
C ALA A 67 -3.31 10.29 -9.01
N PHE A 68 -2.73 11.40 -8.55
CA PHE A 68 -2.44 11.62 -7.13
C PHE A 68 -3.72 11.77 -6.30
N LEU A 69 -4.74 12.48 -6.79
CA LEU A 69 -6.04 12.60 -6.09
C LEU A 69 -6.75 11.25 -5.97
N ILE A 70 -6.75 10.44 -7.02
CA ILE A 70 -7.29 9.08 -7.00
C ILE A 70 -6.54 8.25 -5.96
N SER A 71 -5.21 8.32 -5.96
CA SER A 71 -4.39 7.57 -5.00
C SER A 71 -4.62 8.03 -3.55
N LEU A 72 -4.83 9.32 -3.33
CA LEU A 72 -5.21 9.86 -2.03
C LEU A 72 -6.59 9.33 -1.59
N ALA A 73 -7.57 9.29 -2.50
CA ALA A 73 -8.89 8.73 -2.21
C ALA A 73 -8.83 7.24 -1.86
N LEU A 74 -7.95 6.46 -2.54
CA LEU A 74 -7.69 5.04 -2.26
C LEU A 74 -7.03 4.79 -0.90
N LEU A 75 -6.28 5.75 -0.36
CA LEU A 75 -5.70 5.64 0.99
C LEU A 75 -6.76 5.72 2.09
N VAL A 76 -7.89 6.40 1.85
CA VAL A 76 -8.98 6.56 2.84
C VAL A 76 -9.54 5.22 3.33
N PRO A 77 -10.01 4.31 2.46
CA PRO A 77 -10.51 3.01 2.92
C PRO A 77 -9.41 2.17 3.60
N GLY A 78 -8.15 2.28 3.17
CA GLY A 78 -7.02 1.61 3.83
C GLY A 78 -6.81 2.12 5.26
N ALA A 79 -6.78 3.44 5.44
CA ALA A 79 -6.69 4.07 6.76
C ALA A 79 -7.89 3.71 7.63
N LEU A 80 -9.11 3.72 7.09
CA LEU A 80 -10.30 3.28 7.80
C LEU A 80 -10.17 1.83 8.26
N THR A 81 -9.71 0.93 7.38
CA THR A 81 -9.55 -0.49 7.72
C THR A 81 -8.56 -0.67 8.87
N ILE A 82 -7.44 0.06 8.87
CA ILE A 82 -6.46 0.03 9.96
C ILE A 82 -7.03 0.60 11.26
N VAL A 83 -7.82 1.68 11.20
CA VAL A 83 -8.48 2.27 12.36
C VAL A 83 -9.49 1.28 12.96
N PHE A 84 -10.30 0.62 12.13
CA PHE A 84 -11.26 -0.39 12.58
C PHE A 84 -10.61 -1.71 13.01
N LEU A 85 -9.41 -2.01 12.51
CA LEU A 85 -8.62 -3.15 12.96
C LEU A 85 -8.18 -2.98 14.42
N ARG A 86 -8.16 -1.74 14.93
CA ARG A 86 -7.89 -1.41 16.33
C ARG A 86 -9.20 -1.37 17.13
N ASP A 87 -9.69 -2.53 17.54
CA ASP A 87 -10.42 -2.75 18.83
C ASP A 87 -11.08 -4.15 18.96
N ARG A 88 -10.43 -5.21 18.44
CA ARG A 88 -10.75 -6.58 18.90
C ARG A 88 -9.52 -7.47 18.93
N ILE A 89 -8.61 -7.23 19.87
CA ILE A 89 -7.78 -8.21 20.61
C ILE A 89 -7.05 -7.44 21.72
#